data_AF-A0A9E5NF60-F1
#
_entry.id   AF-A0A9E5NF60-F1
#
_cell.length_a   1.000
_cell.length_b   1.000
_cell.length_c   1.000
_cell.angle_alpha   90.00
_cell.angle_beta   90.00
_cell.angle_gamma   90.00
#
_symmetry.space_group_name_H-M   'P 1'
#
loop_
_entity.id
_entity.type
_entity.pdbx_description
1 polymer ?
#
loop_
_entity_poly.entity_id
_entity_poly.type
_entity_poly.pdbx_seq_one_letter_code
_entity_poly.pdbx_strand_id
1 'polypeptide(L)'
;MWQLAVDHVDLVCEIASQLPRTEDYNLKSQIARGVTSVRLNMAEGLSGRTDAEQARFLGTAIGSSSETVACHFLISPCGYL
;
A
#
# COMPACT_ATOMS: atom_id res chain seq x y z
N MET A 1 4.23 -6.90 13.20
CA MET A 1 3.80 -7.02 11.78
C MET A 1 2.99 -5.81 11.34
N TRP A 2 1.93 -5.43 12.07
CA TRP A 2 1.19 -4.17 11.83
C TRP A 2 2.07 -2.93 11.80
N GLN A 3 2.91 -2.72 12.82
CA GLN A 3 3.76 -1.52 12.90
C GLN A 3 4.70 -1.37 11.68
N LEU A 4 5.37 -2.46 11.29
CA LEU A 4 6.23 -2.49 10.10
C LEU A 4 5.46 -2.18 8.81
N ALA A 5 4.23 -2.67 8.68
CA ALA A 5 3.40 -2.36 7.52
C ALA A 5 2.93 -0.90 7.52
N VAL A 6 2.64 -0.33 8.70
CA VAL A 6 2.29 1.09 8.87
C VAL A 6 3.48 1.98 8.53
N ASP A 7 4.67 1.68 9.05
CA ASP A 7 5.90 2.43 8.80
C ASP A 7 6.28 2.36 7.31
N HIS A 8 6.13 1.20 6.68
CA HIS A 8 6.37 1.04 5.25
C HIS A 8 5.37 1.82 4.40
N VAL A 9 4.10 1.83 4.80
CA VAL A 9 3.06 2.62 4.15
C VAL A 9 3.36 4.12 4.21
N ASP A 10 3.80 4.62 5.37
CA ASP A 10 4.07 6.05 5.55
C ASP A 10 5.23 6.49 4.66
N LEU A 11 6.29 5.68 4.56
CA LEU A 11 7.40 5.91 3.63
C LEU A 11 6.93 6.00 2.16
N VAL A 12 6.06 5.09 1.72
CA VAL A 12 5.59 5.09 0.33
C VAL A 12 4.66 6.27 0.04
N CYS A 13 3.83 6.69 0.99
CA CYS A 13 3.04 7.92 0.88
C CYS A 13 3.93 9.17 0.80
N GLU A 14 5.01 9.21 1.58
CA GLU A 14 5.96 10.32 1.58
C GLU A 14 6.69 10.42 0.23
N ILE A 15 7.06 9.29 -0.37
CA ILE A 15 7.62 9.22 -1.73
C ILE A 15 6.58 9.67 -2.77
N ALA A 16 5.33 9.22 -2.67
CA ALA A 16 4.27 9.63 -3.59
C ALA A 16 3.99 11.13 -3.53
N SER A 17 4.21 11.78 -2.37
CA SER A 17 4.05 13.23 -2.22
C SER A 17 5.07 14.04 -3.03
N GLN A 18 6.23 13.45 -3.33
CA GLN A 18 7.31 14.07 -4.10
C GLN A 18 7.11 13.95 -5.62
N LEU A 19 6.19 13.10 -6.08
CA LEU A 19 5.88 12.97 -7.51
C LEU A 19 5.28 14.27 -8.08
N PRO A 20 5.55 14.60 -9.35
CA PRO A 20 4.94 15.77 -9.98
C PRO A 20 3.42 15.64 -10.06
N ARG A 21 2.74 16.79 -10.21
CA ARG A 21 1.27 16.85 -10.32
C ARG A 21 0.70 16.05 -11.50
N THR A 22 1.52 15.79 -12.52
CA THR A 22 1.14 14.93 -13.66
C THR A 22 0.77 13.51 -13.23
N GLU A 23 1.27 13.05 -12.08
CA GLU A 23 1.00 11.72 -11.54
C GLU A 23 -0.17 11.67 -10.53
N ASP A 24 -0.83 12.81 -10.25
CA ASP A 24 -1.91 12.90 -9.24
C ASP A 24 -3.02 11.86 -9.47
N TYR A 25 -3.38 11.63 -10.74
CA TYR A 25 -4.41 10.65 -11.14
C TYR A 25 -3.85 9.30 -11.58
N ASN A 26 -2.53 9.14 -11.62
CA ASN A 26 -1.86 7.92 -12.04
C ASN A 26 -1.12 7.28 -10.85
N LEU A 27 0.21 7.40 -10.75
CA LEU A 27 0.99 6.71 -9.72
C LEU A 27 0.57 7.12 -8.30
N LYS A 28 0.29 8.41 -8.04
CA LYS A 28 -0.15 8.84 -6.70
C LYS A 28 -1.48 8.22 -6.30
N SER A 29 -2.45 8.18 -7.22
CA SER A 29 -3.78 7.62 -6.94
C SER A 29 -3.70 6.11 -6.71
N GLN A 30 -2.87 5.39 -7.47
CA GLN A 30 -2.67 3.95 -7.32
C GLN A 30 -1.96 3.61 -6.00
N ILE A 31 -0.90 4.35 -5.66
CA ILE A 31 -0.19 4.19 -4.39
C ILE A 31 -1.12 4.45 -3.21
N ALA A 32 -1.85 5.57 -3.22
CA ALA A 32 -2.76 5.93 -2.13
C ALA A 32 -3.85 4.86 -1.91
N ARG A 33 -4.39 4.31 -3.00
CA ARG A 33 -5.38 3.22 -2.94
C ARG A 33 -4.78 1.91 -2.43
N GLY A 34 -3.60 1.53 -2.91
CA GLY A 34 -2.90 0.32 -2.47
C GLY A 34 -2.60 0.37 -0.96
N VAL A 35 -1.98 1.46 -0.51
CA VAL A 35 -1.73 1.77 0.90
C VAL A 35 -3.00 1.68 1.75
N THR A 36 -4.07 2.34 1.31
CA THR A 36 -5.34 2.38 2.04
C THR A 36 -5.92 0.97 2.16
N SER A 37 -5.87 0.18 1.07
CA SER A 37 -6.31 -1.21 1.05
C SER A 37 -5.53 -2.09 2.05
N VAL A 38 -4.20 -1.93 2.13
CA VAL A 38 -3.38 -2.68 3.12
C VAL A 38 -3.87 -2.41 4.54
N ARG A 39 -4.08 -1.13 4.91
CA ARG A 39 -4.53 -0.76 6.25
C ARG A 39 -5.93 -1.29 6.56
N LEU A 40 -6.88 -1.15 5.62
CA LEU A 40 -8.25 -1.62 5.80
C LEU A 40 -8.31 -3.15 5.97
N ASN A 41 -7.64 -3.90 5.08
CA ASN A 41 -7.63 -5.35 5.17
C ASN A 41 -6.94 -5.86 6.44
N MET A 42 -5.84 -5.24 6.88
CA MET A 42 -5.25 -5.62 8.17
C MET A 42 -6.20 -5.35 9.36
N ALA A 43 -6.92 -4.21 9.36
CA ALA A 43 -7.89 -3.90 10.41
C ALA A 43 -9.07 -4.88 10.41
N GLU A 44 -9.59 -5.24 9.22
CA GLU A 44 -10.65 -6.24 9.05
C GLU A 44 -10.17 -7.64 9.48
N GLY A 45 -8.94 -8.01 9.15
CA GLY A 45 -8.35 -9.28 9.58
C GLY A 45 -8.14 -9.38 11.09
N LEU A 46 -7.87 -8.26 11.77
CA LEU A 46 -7.78 -8.19 13.24
C LEU A 46 -9.14 -8.23 13.94
N SER A 47 -10.20 -7.83 13.25
CA SER A 47 -11.58 -7.84 13.78
C SER A 47 -12.38 -9.08 13.39
N GLY A 48 -11.81 -9.96 12.55
CA GLY A 48 -12.36 -11.26 12.20
C GLY A 48 -12.54 -12.19 13.42
N ARG A 49 -13.53 -13.08 13.35
CA ARG A 49 -13.88 -13.97 14.47
C ARG A 49 -13.16 -15.32 14.41
N THR A 50 -12.54 -15.63 13.27
CA THR A 50 -11.87 -16.90 13.00
C THR A 50 -10.51 -16.70 12.32
N ASP A 51 -9.60 -17.65 12.52
CA ASP A 51 -8.27 -17.64 11.91
C ASP A 51 -8.34 -17.66 10.37
N ALA A 52 -9.35 -18.33 9.80
CA ALA A 52 -9.55 -18.39 8.35
C ALA A 52 -9.93 -17.03 7.75
N GLU A 53 -10.79 -16.26 8.42
CA GLU A 53 -11.13 -14.89 7.99
C GLU A 53 -9.92 -13.97 8.10
N GLN A 54 -9.19 -14.06 9.22
CA GLN A 54 -7.97 -13.30 9.42
C GLN A 54 -6.94 -13.59 8.32
N ALA A 55 -6.68 -14.87 8.01
CA ALA A 55 -5.76 -15.28 6.95
C ALA A 55 -6.17 -14.74 5.57
N ARG A 56 -7.47 -14.74 5.26
CA ARG A 56 -8.00 -14.19 4.00
C ARG A 56 -7.70 -12.71 3.87
N PHE A 57 -8.01 -11.93 4.91
CA PHE A 57 -7.76 -10.48 4.90
C PHE A 57 -6.28 -10.14 4.87
N LEU A 58 -5.44 -10.89 5.59
CA LEU A 58 -3.99 -10.75 5.51
C LEU A 58 -3.46 -11.08 4.11
N GLY A 59 -4.01 -12.09 3.44
CA GLY A 59 -3.70 -12.40 2.05
C GLY A 59 -3.98 -11.23 1.11
N THR A 60 -5.14 -10.59 1.24
CA THR A 60 -5.48 -9.38 0.47
C THR A 60 -4.52 -8.23 0.78
N ALA A 61 -4.20 -8.00 2.05
CA ALA A 61 -3.25 -6.96 2.45
C ALA A 61 -1.86 -7.17 1.82
N ILE A 62 -1.38 -8.42 1.77
CA ILE A 62 -0.11 -8.77 1.10
C ILE A 62 -0.17 -8.47 -0.40
N GLY A 63 -1.29 -8.80 -1.06
CA GLY A 63 -1.52 -8.47 -2.47
C GLY A 63 -1.43 -6.97 -2.75
N SER A 64 -2.18 -6.15 -1.99
CA SER A 64 -2.14 -4.69 -2.14
C SER A 64 -0.78 -4.08 -1.81
N SER A 65 -0.04 -4.67 -0.86
CA SER A 65 1.35 -4.24 -0.56
C SER A 65 2.26 -4.50 -1.76
N SER A 66 2.09 -5.63 -2.45
CA SER A 66 2.90 -6.01 -3.60
C SER A 66 2.65 -5.08 -4.80
N GLU A 67 1.38 -4.71 -5.04
CA GLU A 67 1.02 -3.70 -6.05
C GLU A 67 1.60 -2.32 -5.73
N THR A 68 1.55 -1.91 -4.46
CA THR A 68 2.12 -0.65 -3.98
C THR A 68 3.63 -0.58 -4.22
N VAL A 69 4.34 -1.67 -3.92
CA VAL A 69 5.77 -1.82 -4.20
C VAL A 69 6.06 -1.80 -5.70
N ALA A 70 5.25 -2.45 -6.52
CA ALA A 70 5.39 -2.39 -7.97
C ALA A 70 5.21 -0.95 -8.50
N CYS A 71 4.24 -0.19 -7.97
CA CYS A 71 4.09 1.23 -8.29
C CYS A 71 5.33 2.04 -7.92
N HIS A 72 5.96 1.76 -6.77
CA HIS A 72 7.22 2.39 -6.38
C HIS A 72 8.37 2.03 -7.35
N PHE A 73 8.47 0.78 -7.80
CA PHE A 73 9.47 0.40 -8.80
C PHE A 73 9.28 1.09 -10.15
N LEU A 74 8.07 1.53 -10.50
CA LEU A 74 7.81 2.32 -11.70
C LEU A 74 8.28 3.78 -11.56
N ILE A 75 8.42 4.30 -10.34
CA ILE A 75 8.90 5.66 -10.08
C ILE A 75 10.37 5.83 -10.50
N SER A 76 11.21 4.82 -10.26
CA SER A 76 12.66 4.90 -10.46
C SER A 76 13.07 5.00 -11.95
N PRO A 77 12.54 4.19 -12.88
CA PRO A 77 12.80 4.35 -14.32
C PRO A 77 12.28 5.68 -14.91
N CYS A 78 11.26 6.27 -14.30
CA CYS A 78 10.69 7.55 -14.74
C CYS A 78 11.51 8.78 -14.29
N GLY A 79 12.58 8.59 -13.50
CA GLY A 79 13.50 9.67 -13.11
C GLY A 79 12.92 10.65 -12.10
N TYR A 80 11.89 10.24 -11.34
CA TYR A 80 11.28 11.09 -10.32
C TYR A 80 12.04 11.06 -8.96
N LEU A 81 12.99 10.13 -8.80
CA LEU A 81 13.91 10.00 -7.65
C LEU A 81 15.32 9.64 -8.14
#